data_AF-A0A5R8NT19-F1
#
_entry.id   AF-A0A5R8NT19-F1
#
_cell.length_a   1.000
_cell.length_b   1.000
_cell.length_c   1.000
_cell.angle_alpha   90.00
_cell.angle_beta   90.00
_cell.angle_gamma   90.00
#
_symmetry.space_group_name_H-M   'P 1'
#
loop_
_entity.id
_entity.type
_entity.pdbx_description
1 polymer ?
#
loop_
_entity_poly.entity_id
_entity_poly.type
_entity_poly.pdbx_seq_one_letter_code
_entity_poly.pdbx_strand_id
1 'polypeptide(L)'
;MGALADRHGYRLVFTVGLDVRPLVAAMALAQHLGDHAATAVVVPAFEHAEPYRMIVTELAELITPMRFYPRGYRWPTALNESGWR
;
A
#
# COMPACT_ATOMS: atom_id res chain seq x y z
N MET A 1 -12.65 6.48 -4.40
CA MET A 1 -11.18 6.42 -4.62
C MET A 1 -10.65 7.62 -5.40
N GLY A 2 -11.22 8.01 -6.55
CA GLY A 2 -10.75 9.19 -7.32
C GLY A 2 -10.64 10.48 -6.48
N ALA A 3 -11.71 10.90 -5.80
CA ALA A 3 -11.70 12.09 -4.94
C ALA A 3 -10.70 12.04 -3.76
N LEU A 4 -10.31 10.84 -3.30
CA LEU A 4 -9.27 10.69 -2.29
C LEU A 4 -7.87 10.85 -2.91
N ALA A 5 -7.63 10.26 -4.08
CA ALA A 5 -6.39 10.45 -4.83
C ALA A 5 -6.19 11.95 -5.19
N ASP A 6 -7.23 12.61 -5.71
CA ASP A 6 -7.16 14.02 -6.13
C ASP A 6 -6.80 14.95 -4.96
N ARG A 7 -7.34 14.68 -3.76
CA ARG A 7 -7.02 15.41 -2.52
C ARG A 7 -5.53 15.37 -2.18
N HIS A 8 -4.86 14.29 -2.54
CA HIS A 8 -3.42 14.10 -2.33
C HIS A 8 -2.57 14.47 -3.54
N GLY A 9 -3.15 15.10 -4.57
CA GLY A 9 -2.43 15.49 -5.79
C GLY A 9 -2.15 14.33 -6.74
N TYR A 10 -2.82 13.19 -6.55
CA TYR A 10 -2.66 12.00 -7.37
C TYR A 10 -3.80 11.82 -8.38
N ARG A 11 -3.46 11.38 -9.59
CA ARG A 11 -4.43 10.89 -10.58
C ARG A 11 -4.62 9.39 -10.40
N LEU A 12 -5.87 8.94 -10.25
CA LEU A 12 -6.19 7.52 -10.23
C LEU A 12 -5.95 6.90 -11.63
N VAL A 13 -4.99 5.98 -11.73
CA VAL A 13 -4.60 5.33 -12.99
C VAL A 13 -5.21 3.95 -13.19
N PHE A 14 -5.46 3.20 -12.11
CA PHE A 14 -6.14 1.91 -12.13
C PHE A 14 -6.78 1.62 -10.75
N THR A 15 -7.63 0.60 -10.66
CA THR A 15 -8.15 0.07 -9.39
C THR A 15 -8.03 -1.44 -9.40
N VAL A 16 -7.46 -2.03 -8.33
CA VAL A 16 -7.33 -3.49 -8.17
C VAL A 16 -8.27 -3.96 -7.07
N GLY A 17 -9.11 -4.95 -7.38
CA GLY A 17 -9.80 -5.77 -6.38
C GLY A 17 -9.02 -7.05 -6.15
N LEU A 18 -8.83 -7.44 -4.88
CA LEU A 18 -8.09 -8.65 -4.51
C LEU A 18 -9.04 -9.65 -3.86
N ASP A 19 -9.36 -10.72 -4.57
CA ASP A 19 -10.11 -11.88 -4.04
C ASP A 19 -9.33 -13.17 -4.36
N VAL A 20 -8.08 -13.18 -3.90
CA VAL A 20 -7.13 -14.26 -4.14
C VAL A 20 -6.26 -14.48 -2.92
N ARG A 21 -5.53 -15.59 -2.91
CA ARG A 21 -4.58 -15.89 -1.84
C ARG A 21 -3.48 -14.82 -1.76
N PRO A 22 -2.93 -14.52 -0.57
CA PRO A 22 -2.03 -13.39 -0.36
C PRO A 22 -0.82 -13.33 -1.31
N LEU A 23 -0.22 -14.48 -1.64
CA LEU A 23 0.92 -14.51 -2.57
C LEU A 23 0.54 -14.01 -3.98
N VAL A 24 -0.60 -14.46 -4.48
CA VAL A 24 -1.09 -14.05 -5.82
C VAL A 24 -1.47 -12.57 -5.81
N ALA A 25 -2.10 -12.11 -4.72
CA ALA A 25 -2.42 -10.70 -4.53
C ALA A 25 -1.16 -9.82 -4.53
N ALA A 26 -0.10 -10.22 -3.81
CA ALA A 26 1.17 -9.49 -3.78
C ALA A 26 1.84 -9.42 -5.16
N MET A 27 1.82 -10.51 -5.93
CA MET A 27 2.35 -10.53 -7.30
C MET A 27 1.55 -9.61 -8.23
N ALA A 28 0.22 -9.67 -8.17
CA ALA A 28 -0.66 -8.81 -8.97
C ALA A 28 -0.46 -7.32 -8.62
N LEU A 29 -0.29 -7.00 -7.33
CA LEU A 29 0.04 -5.65 -6.87
C LEU A 29 1.38 -5.17 -7.45
N ALA A 30 2.44 -5.96 -7.33
CA ALA A 30 3.75 -5.61 -7.87
C ALA A 30 3.72 -5.38 -9.38
N GLN A 31 3.00 -6.25 -10.11
CA GLN A 31 2.81 -6.12 -11.55
C GLN A 31 2.07 -4.82 -11.90
N HIS A 32 0.91 -4.55 -11.32
CA HIS A 32 0.13 -3.34 -11.64
C HIS A 32 0.87 -2.05 -11.27
N LEU A 33 1.63 -2.06 -10.16
CA LEU A 33 2.47 -0.94 -9.79
C LEU A 33 3.54 -0.64 -10.85
N GLY A 34 4.18 -1.69 -11.38
CA GLY A 34 5.15 -1.58 -12.47
C GLY A 34 4.52 -1.14 -13.80
N ASP A 35 3.48 -1.84 -14.25
CA ASP A 35 2.82 -1.64 -15.55
C ASP A 35 2.24 -0.23 -15.70
N HIS A 36 1.80 0.37 -14.58
CA HIS A 36 1.23 1.71 -14.56
C HIS A 36 2.17 2.79 -14.02
N ALA A 37 3.42 2.45 -13.70
CA ALA A 37 4.39 3.33 -13.04
C ALA A 37 3.78 4.08 -11.84
N ALA A 38 2.95 3.39 -11.05
CA ALA A 38 2.18 4.02 -10.00
C ALA A 38 3.08 4.41 -8.82
N THR A 39 3.03 5.70 -8.45
CA THR A 39 3.84 6.27 -7.37
C THR A 39 3.17 6.20 -6.01
N ALA A 40 1.86 5.94 -5.97
CA ALA A 40 1.07 5.81 -4.76
C ALA A 40 -0.03 4.75 -4.88
N VAL A 41 -0.33 4.09 -3.77
CA VAL A 41 -1.48 3.21 -3.57
C VAL A 41 -2.40 3.84 -2.55
N VAL A 42 -3.64 4.10 -2.97
CA VAL A 42 -4.70 4.58 -2.08
C VAL A 42 -5.59 3.41 -1.70
N VAL A 43 -5.82 3.20 -0.41
CA VAL A 43 -6.73 2.16 0.10
C VAL A 43 -7.88 2.78 0.89
N PRO A 44 -9.07 2.15 0.92
CA PRO A 44 -10.21 2.67 1.65
C PRO A 44 -10.02 2.58 3.18
N ALA A 45 -9.20 1.64 3.66
CA ALA A 45 -8.81 1.52 5.05
C ALA A 45 -7.51 0.70 5.19
N PHE A 46 -6.81 0.78 6.33
CA PHE A 46 -5.47 0.21 6.49
C PHE A 46 -5.45 -1.32 6.33
N GLU A 47 -6.50 -2.01 6.80
CA GLU A 47 -6.69 -3.46 6.71
C GLU A 47 -6.60 -4.00 5.28
N HIS A 48 -6.94 -3.20 4.26
CA HIS A 48 -6.80 -3.59 2.86
C HIS A 48 -5.33 -3.65 2.39
N ALA A 49 -4.47 -2.85 3.02
CA ALA A 49 -3.04 -2.80 2.71
C ALA A 49 -2.20 -3.60 3.70
N GLU A 50 -2.71 -3.88 4.91
CA GLU A 50 -1.92 -4.43 6.01
C GLU A 50 -1.08 -5.67 5.62
N PRO A 51 -1.62 -6.68 4.90
CA PRO A 51 -0.83 -7.86 4.50
C PRO A 51 0.26 -7.55 3.47
N TYR A 52 0.10 -6.45 2.73
CA TYR A 52 0.95 -6.05 1.60
C TYR A 52 1.72 -4.77 1.87
N ARG A 53 1.64 -4.24 3.10
CA ARG A 53 2.13 -2.90 3.44
C ARG A 53 3.61 -2.72 3.13
N MET A 54 4.41 -3.77 3.35
CA MET A 54 5.85 -3.75 3.05
C MET A 54 6.10 -3.62 1.55
N ILE A 55 5.53 -4.51 0.72
CA ILE A 55 5.73 -4.49 -0.73
C ILE A 55 5.19 -3.20 -1.37
N VAL A 56 4.04 -2.71 -0.89
CA VAL A 56 3.51 -1.42 -1.33
C VAL A 56 4.50 -0.31 -1.00
N THR A 57 4.94 -0.19 0.27
CA THR A 57 5.88 0.88 0.65
C THR A 57 7.27 0.72 0.05
N GLU A 58 7.67 -0.45 -0.42
CA GLU A 58 8.93 -0.64 -1.15
C GLU A 58 8.87 -0.02 -2.56
N LEU A 59 7.71 -0.17 -3.22
CA LEU A 59 7.52 0.20 -4.63
C LEU A 59 6.88 1.58 -4.80
N ALA A 60 6.03 2.00 -3.87
CA ALA A 60 5.18 3.19 -3.96
C ALA A 60 4.90 3.78 -2.56
N GLU A 61 4.19 4.90 -2.51
CA GLU A 61 3.62 5.44 -1.28
C GLU A 61 2.33 4.70 -0.92
N LEU A 62 2.02 4.57 0.38
CA LEU A 62 0.73 4.05 0.85
C LEU A 62 -0.09 5.17 1.49
N ILE A 63 -1.28 5.40 0.95
CA ILE A 63 -2.22 6.42 1.42
C ILE A 63 -3.46 5.71 1.95
N THR A 64 -3.72 5.89 3.23
CA THR A 64 -4.98 5.52 3.88
C THR A 64 -5.75 6.81 4.22
N PRO A 65 -7.06 6.74 4.55
CA PRO A 65 -7.78 7.94 4.98
C PRO A 65 -7.18 8.62 6.22
N MET A 66 -6.48 7.84 7.06
CA MET A 66 -5.97 8.31 8.35
C MET A 66 -4.50 8.72 8.31
N ARG A 67 -3.70 8.13 7.41
CA ARG A 67 -2.25 8.28 7.41
C ARG A 67 -1.63 8.03 6.04
N PHE A 68 -0.57 8.80 5.78
CA PHE A 68 0.36 8.66 4.69
C PHE A 68 1.63 7.92 5.14
N TYR A 69 2.07 6.96 4.33
CA TYR A 69 3.33 6.24 4.52
C TYR A 69 4.19 6.41 3.26
N PRO A 70 5.35 7.07 3.36
CA PRO A 70 6.19 7.31 2.18
C PRO A 70 6.77 6.00 1.63
N ARG A 71 7.20 6.04 0.37
CA ARG A 71 8.04 4.99 -0.19
C ARG A 71 9.31 4.83 0.66
N GLY A 72 9.72 3.60 0.93
CA GLY A 72 10.81 3.23 1.82
C GLY A 72 10.45 3.26 3.31
N TYR A 73 9.18 3.46 3.68
CA TYR A 73 8.76 3.47 5.08
C TYR A 73 9.19 2.19 5.82
N ARG A 74 9.92 2.38 6.92
CA ARG A 74 10.39 1.27 7.76
C ARG A 74 9.30 0.89 8.75
N TRP A 75 8.61 -0.21 8.45
CA TRP A 75 7.62 -0.78 9.36
C TRP A 75 8.30 -1.30 10.63
N PRO A 76 7.73 -1.05 11.83
CA PRO A 76 8.18 -1.71 13.04
C PRO A 76 8.07 -3.23 12.84
N THR A 77 9.18 -3.94 13.02
CA THR A 77 9.16 -5.40 13.07
C THR A 77 8.65 -5.83 14.44
N ALA A 78 7.85 -6.90 14.51
CA ALA A 78 7.36 -7.45 15.78
C ALA A 78 8.48 -7.74 16.81
N LEU A 79 9.72 -7.98 16.36
CA LEU A 79 10.92 -8.12 17.21
C LEU A 79 11.26 -6.87 18.04
N ASN A 80 10.79 -5.69 17.64
CA ASN A 80 11.02 -4.42 18.33
C ASN A 80 9.92 -4.11 19.38
N GLU A 81 8.89 -4.97 19.48
CA GLU A 81 7.82 -4.87 20.48
C GLU A 81 8.07 -5.76 21.70
N SER A 82 9.00 -6.72 21.60
CA SER A 82 9.45 -7.59 22.71
C SER A 82 10.45 -6.93 23.66
N GLY A 83 10.63 -5.61 23.58
CA GLY A 83 11.53 -4.84 24.44
C GLY A 83 11.05 -4.62 25.87
N TRP A 84 10.08 -5.36 26.41
CA TRP A 84 9.76 -5.37 27.84
C TRP A 84 9.13 -6.70 28.28
N ARG A 85 9.93 -7.54 28.96
CA ARG A 85 9.57 -8.23 30.20
C ARG A 85 10.83 -8.42 31.05
#